data_AF-A0A8A1M3Z3-F1
#
_entry.id   AF-A0A8A1M3Z3-F1
#
_cell.length_a   1.000
_cell.length_b   1.000
_cell.length_c   1.000
_cell.angle_alpha   90.00
_cell.angle_beta   90.00
_cell.angle_gamma   90.00
#
_symmetry.space_group_name_H-M   'P 1'
#
loop_
_entity.id
_entity.type
_entity.pdbx_description
1 polymer ?
#
loop_
_entity_poly.entity_id
_entity_poly.type
_entity_poly.pdbx_seq_one_letter_code
_entity_poly.pdbx_strand_id
1 'polypeptide(L)'
;MLRKALDLLHSCTQANPESIDRLESIVQRAFDLKTNIHRSREIQAAQHRPENRNTHALRKRAEGRARRRPEALRPHPDTEPILSRPRAHINGPRRVPVLVDARGIPFLRIKKPEPPSLSRVLRSKLDARWKKILRRDKLEDDVYLAQQEDKWDAIVDQNNGGRWETTVAECLDYTIKTIQHEDQKNKELAQKMWEVVLKERELAEKEKEEFRIQRLAQAESVNGVAAVRESKHEVKGIAAEGSKEDIAAEKHDKRP
;
A
#
# COMPACT_ATOMS: atom_id res chain seq x y z
N MET A 1 54.54 -36.80 -6.70
CA MET A 1 53.71 -36.34 -7.83
C MET A 1 54.44 -35.29 -8.67
N LEU A 2 54.98 -34.21 -8.08
CA LEU A 2 55.65 -33.12 -8.82
C LEU A 2 56.91 -33.54 -9.60
N ARG A 3 57.76 -34.43 -9.05
CA ARG A 3 58.99 -34.91 -9.72
C ARG A 3 58.69 -35.57 -11.08
N LYS A 4 57.68 -36.44 -11.15
CA LYS A 4 57.27 -37.14 -12.38
C LYS A 4 56.68 -36.20 -13.45
N ALA A 5 56.07 -35.09 -13.05
CA ALA A 5 55.55 -34.10 -14.00
C ALA A 5 56.68 -33.25 -14.60
N LEU A 6 57.70 -32.92 -13.79
CA LEU A 6 58.89 -32.22 -14.26
C LEU A 6 59.70 -33.09 -15.23
N ASP A 7 59.86 -34.38 -14.92
CA ASP A 7 60.53 -35.34 -15.80
C ASP A 7 59.79 -35.47 -17.15
N LEU A 8 58.45 -35.49 -17.13
CA LEU A 8 57.62 -35.53 -18.34
C LEU A 8 57.78 -34.27 -19.20
N LEU A 9 57.81 -33.09 -18.58
CA LEU A 9 58.06 -31.83 -19.30
C LEU A 9 59.48 -31.77 -19.89
N HIS A 10 60.47 -32.24 -19.13
CA HIS A 10 61.85 -32.32 -19.60
C HIS A 10 61.99 -33.29 -20.80
N SER A 11 61.35 -34.46 -20.75
CA SER A 11 61.31 -35.39 -21.89
C SER A 11 60.56 -34.82 -23.11
N CYS A 12 59.55 -33.99 -22.92
CA CYS A 12 58.93 -33.24 -24.02
C CYS A 12 59.87 -32.21 -24.65
N THR A 13 60.69 -31.51 -23.85
CA THR A 13 61.70 -30.57 -24.39
C THR A 13 62.79 -31.28 -25.21
N GLN A 14 63.01 -32.57 -24.97
CA GLN A 14 63.90 -33.43 -25.75
C GLN A 14 63.23 -34.03 -27.00
N ALA A 15 62.04 -33.55 -27.37
CA ALA A 15 61.26 -33.99 -28.54
C ALA A 15 60.92 -35.49 -28.55
N ASN A 16 60.79 -36.13 -27.39
CA ASN A 16 60.33 -37.52 -27.32
C ASN A 16 58.82 -37.59 -27.65
N PRO A 17 58.42 -38.26 -28.75
CA PRO A 17 57.03 -38.27 -29.21
C PRO A 17 56.07 -38.86 -28.17
N GLU A 18 56.46 -39.92 -27.46
CA GLU A 18 55.61 -40.59 -26.46
C GLU A 18 55.29 -39.67 -25.27
N SER A 19 56.22 -38.79 -24.91
CA SER A 19 56.04 -37.85 -23.81
C SER A 19 55.11 -36.70 -24.21
N ILE A 20 55.19 -36.26 -25.47
CA ILE A 20 54.34 -35.23 -26.06
C ILE A 20 52.90 -35.75 -26.17
N ASP A 21 52.70 -36.94 -26.73
CA ASP A 21 51.37 -37.58 -26.85
C ASP A 21 50.73 -37.78 -25.46
N ARG A 22 51.55 -38.14 -24.47
CA ARG A 22 51.08 -38.27 -23.09
C ARG A 22 50.69 -36.93 -22.49
N LEU A 23 51.44 -35.85 -22.73
CA LEU A 23 51.08 -34.51 -22.29
C LEU A 23 49.78 -34.05 -22.94
N GLU A 24 49.66 -34.25 -24.26
CA GLU A 24 48.46 -33.92 -25.02
C GLU A 24 47.24 -34.67 -24.46
N SER A 25 47.36 -35.96 -24.20
CA SER A 25 46.27 -36.76 -23.60
C SER A 25 45.82 -36.24 -22.22
N ILE A 26 46.77 -35.77 -21.40
CA ILE A 26 46.48 -35.21 -20.05
C ILE A 26 45.76 -33.87 -20.19
N VAL A 27 46.21 -33.03 -21.12
CA VAL A 27 45.60 -31.73 -21.41
C VAL A 27 44.19 -31.92 -21.96
N GLN A 28 44.01 -32.81 -22.93
CA GLN A 28 42.69 -33.18 -23.49
C GLN A 28 41.74 -33.65 -22.38
N ARG A 29 42.21 -34.56 -21.52
CA ARG A 29 41.43 -35.07 -20.39
C ARG A 29 41.05 -33.96 -19.39
N ALA A 30 41.93 -33.00 -19.15
CA ALA A 30 41.62 -31.86 -18.29
C ALA A 30 40.56 -30.94 -18.91
N PHE A 31 40.63 -30.70 -20.22
CA PHE A 31 39.60 -29.95 -20.96
C PHE A 31 38.25 -30.66 -20.94
N ASP A 32 38.22 -31.98 -21.18
CA ASP A 32 36.99 -32.78 -21.12
C ASP A 32 36.38 -32.80 -19.72
N LEU A 33 37.21 -32.90 -18.67
CA LEU A 33 36.74 -32.84 -17.30
C LEU A 33 36.13 -31.46 -16.99
N LYS A 34 36.78 -30.38 -17.42
CA LYS A 34 36.26 -29.02 -17.27
C LYS A 34 34.91 -28.85 -17.97
N THR A 35 34.79 -29.28 -19.22
CA THR A 35 33.53 -29.17 -19.98
C THR A 35 32.41 -29.99 -19.34
N ASN A 36 32.71 -31.19 -18.85
CA ASN A 36 31.75 -32.04 -18.13
C ASN A 36 31.32 -31.45 -16.77
N ILE A 37 32.23 -30.80 -16.03
CA ILE A 37 31.87 -30.05 -14.81
C ILE A 37 30.95 -28.87 -15.17
N HIS A 38 31.22 -28.14 -16.24
CA HIS A 38 30.35 -27.04 -16.66
C HIS A 38 28.96 -27.55 -17.05
N ARG A 39 28.87 -28.59 -17.89
CA ARG A 39 27.60 -29.21 -18.28
C ARG A 39 26.83 -29.75 -17.08
N SER A 40 27.48 -30.45 -16.16
CA SER A 40 26.81 -30.98 -14.96
C SER A 40 26.31 -29.86 -14.05
N ARG A 41 27.06 -28.76 -13.89
CA ARG A 41 26.59 -27.56 -13.18
C ARG A 41 25.40 -26.90 -13.87
N GLU A 42 25.39 -26.83 -15.20
CA GLU A 42 24.26 -26.31 -15.98
C GLU A 42 23.00 -27.17 -15.82
N ILE A 43 23.16 -28.50 -15.91
CA ILE A 43 22.07 -29.47 -15.69
C ILE A 43 21.55 -29.37 -14.25
N GLN A 44 22.44 -29.30 -13.26
CA GLN A 44 22.07 -29.12 -11.85
C GLN A 44 21.38 -27.76 -11.62
N ALA A 45 21.82 -26.68 -12.26
CA ALA A 45 21.19 -25.37 -12.16
C ALA A 45 19.81 -25.34 -12.83
N ALA A 46 19.62 -26.09 -13.92
CA ALA A 46 18.34 -26.23 -14.61
C ALA A 46 17.36 -27.10 -13.81
N GLN A 47 17.83 -28.20 -13.21
CA GLN A 47 17.04 -29.11 -12.38
C GLN A 47 16.72 -28.51 -11.01
N HIS A 48 17.69 -27.87 -10.37
CA HIS A 48 17.55 -27.22 -9.07
C HIS A 48 17.38 -25.71 -9.26
N ARG A 49 16.26 -25.30 -9.86
CA ARG A 49 15.85 -23.90 -9.84
C ARG A 49 15.52 -23.55 -8.37
N PRO A 50 16.25 -22.65 -7.70
CA PRO A 50 15.90 -22.29 -6.33
C PRO A 50 14.46 -21.78 -6.34
N GLU A 51 13.57 -22.45 -5.58
CA GLU A 51 12.27 -21.89 -5.26
C GLU A 51 12.50 -20.47 -4.77
N ASN A 52 11.74 -19.55 -5.34
CA ASN A 52 11.94 -18.14 -5.12
C ASN A 52 11.61 -17.81 -3.65
N ARG A 53 12.59 -17.96 -2.75
CA ARG A 53 12.47 -17.80 -1.29
C ARG A 53 11.91 -16.43 -0.88
N ASN A 54 11.78 -15.50 -1.82
CA ASN A 54 11.29 -14.14 -1.61
C ASN A 54 10.03 -13.83 -2.44
N THR A 55 9.04 -14.73 -2.44
CA THR A 55 7.69 -14.46 -2.99
C THR A 55 7.12 -13.14 -2.44
N HIS A 56 7.28 -12.89 -1.14
CA HIS A 56 6.88 -11.64 -0.51
C HIS A 56 7.66 -10.42 -1.01
N ALA A 57 8.98 -10.50 -1.14
CA ALA A 57 9.78 -9.36 -1.62
C ALA A 57 9.48 -9.06 -3.10
N LEU A 58 9.23 -10.08 -3.92
CA LEU A 58 8.82 -9.92 -5.31
C LEU A 58 7.43 -9.31 -5.42
N ARG A 59 6.48 -9.76 -4.60
CA ARG A 59 5.15 -9.15 -4.51
C ARG A 59 5.25 -7.68 -4.11
N LYS A 60 6.03 -7.35 -3.07
CA LYS A 60 6.26 -5.96 -2.65
C LYS A 60 6.91 -5.11 -3.75
N ARG A 61 7.87 -5.66 -4.51
CA ARG A 61 8.47 -4.98 -5.67
C ARG A 61 7.46 -4.79 -6.80
N ALA A 62 6.64 -5.80 -7.10
CA ALA A 62 5.61 -5.73 -8.13
C ALA A 62 4.52 -4.71 -7.76
N GLU A 63 4.05 -4.70 -6.51
CA GLU A 63 3.13 -3.71 -5.97
C GLU A 63 3.73 -2.29 -6.01
N GLY A 64 5.01 -2.15 -5.65
CA GLY A 64 5.74 -0.89 -5.75
C GLY A 64 5.81 -0.36 -7.18
N ARG A 65 6.05 -1.24 -8.17
CA ARG A 65 6.01 -0.88 -9.60
C ARG A 65 4.61 -0.50 -10.04
N ALA A 66 3.59 -1.27 -9.66
CA ALA A 66 2.20 -1.00 -10.00
C ALA A 66 1.73 0.37 -9.50
N ARG A 67 2.14 0.80 -8.30
CA ARG A 67 1.81 2.13 -7.74
C ARG A 67 2.47 3.30 -8.48
N ARG A 68 3.61 3.07 -9.13
CA ARG A 68 4.34 4.08 -9.90
C ARG A 68 3.84 4.20 -11.34
N ARG A 69 2.96 3.29 -11.78
CA ARG A 69 2.40 3.33 -13.12
C ARG A 69 1.57 4.61 -13.33
N PRO A 70 1.59 5.21 -14.53
CA PRO A 70 0.82 6.42 -14.83
C PRO A 70 -0.67 6.29 -14.51
N GLU A 71 -1.24 5.10 -14.75
CA GLU A 71 -2.65 4.80 -14.51
C GLU A 71 -2.99 4.88 -13.02
N ALA A 72 -2.14 4.32 -12.16
CA ALA A 72 -2.35 4.34 -10.71
C ALA A 72 -2.25 5.75 -10.11
N LEU A 73 -1.51 6.64 -10.77
CA LEU A 73 -1.36 8.02 -10.34
C LEU A 73 -2.54 8.90 -10.76
N ARG A 74 -3.39 8.45 -11.69
CA ARG A 74 -4.60 9.16 -12.10
C ARG A 74 -5.78 8.72 -11.21
N PRO A 75 -6.70 9.64 -10.87
CA PRO A 75 -8.01 9.25 -10.37
C PRO A 75 -8.69 8.32 -11.38
N HIS A 76 -9.39 7.29 -10.89
CA HIS A 76 -10.20 6.44 -11.76
C HIS A 76 -11.38 7.26 -12.31
N PRO A 77 -11.80 7.10 -13.58
CA PRO A 77 -12.91 7.87 -14.16
C PRO A 77 -14.20 7.79 -13.31
N ASP A 78 -14.50 6.61 -12.78
CA ASP A 78 -15.70 6.38 -11.97
C ASP A 78 -15.54 6.77 -10.48
N THR A 79 -14.52 7.57 -10.14
CA THR A 79 -14.32 7.99 -8.74
C THR A 79 -15.29 9.11 -8.39
N GLU A 80 -16.31 8.79 -7.59
CA GLU A 80 -17.18 9.80 -6.98
C GLU A 80 -16.37 10.84 -6.19
N PRO A 81 -16.74 12.13 -6.25
CA PRO A 81 -16.13 13.17 -5.45
C PRO A 81 -16.18 12.86 -3.94
N ILE A 82 -15.14 13.26 -3.20
CA ILE A 82 -15.08 13.00 -1.74
C ILE A 82 -16.24 13.68 -0.99
N LEU A 83 -16.72 14.82 -1.49
CA LEU A 83 -17.80 15.60 -0.89
C LEU A 83 -19.20 15.01 -1.12
N SER A 84 -19.35 14.04 -2.03
CA SER A 84 -20.65 13.35 -2.22
C SER A 84 -20.90 12.25 -1.19
N ARG A 85 -19.97 12.06 -0.25
CA ARG A 85 -20.15 11.17 0.89
C ARG A 85 -21.13 11.78 1.89
N PRO A 86 -21.90 10.96 2.64
CA PRO A 86 -21.81 9.51 2.78
C PRO A 86 -22.37 8.70 1.60
N ARG A 87 -21.78 7.53 1.33
CA ARG A 87 -22.30 6.59 0.31
C ARG A 87 -23.56 5.88 0.80
N ALA A 88 -24.55 5.73 -0.08
CA ALA A 88 -25.80 5.04 0.22
C ALA A 88 -25.60 3.54 0.46
N HIS A 89 -24.79 2.87 -0.37
CA HIS A 89 -24.52 1.43 -0.23
C HIS A 89 -23.01 1.18 -0.05
N ILE A 90 -22.65 0.40 0.97
CA ILE A 90 -21.27 -0.01 1.25
C ILE A 90 -21.25 -1.50 1.55
N ASN A 91 -20.27 -2.20 1.00
CA ASN A 91 -20.02 -3.60 1.33
C ASN A 91 -19.21 -3.67 2.64
N GLY A 92 -19.84 -4.18 3.70
CA GLY A 92 -19.22 -4.35 5.02
C GLY A 92 -19.31 -3.11 5.93
N PRO A 93 -18.57 -3.08 7.05
CA PRO A 93 -18.70 -2.02 8.04
C PRO A 93 -18.21 -0.68 7.48
N ARG A 94 -19.03 0.38 7.64
CA ARG A 94 -18.65 1.74 7.24
C ARG A 94 -17.46 2.23 8.05
N ARG A 95 -16.43 2.66 7.31
CA ARG A 95 -15.22 3.26 7.88
C ARG A 95 -15.29 4.77 7.78
N VAL A 96 -15.38 5.42 8.93
CA VAL A 96 -15.37 6.89 9.04
C VAL A 96 -14.00 7.43 8.58
N PRO A 97 -13.95 8.32 7.58
CA PRO A 97 -12.72 8.97 7.16
C PRO A 97 -12.15 9.87 8.26
N VAL A 98 -10.83 10.04 8.30
CA VAL A 98 -10.18 10.96 9.23
C VAL A 98 -9.79 12.23 8.47
N LEU A 99 -10.24 13.40 8.95
CA LEU A 99 -9.77 14.68 8.44
C LEU A 99 -8.32 14.89 8.88
N VAL A 100 -7.43 15.10 7.91
CA VAL A 100 -5.99 15.31 8.12
C VAL A 100 -5.59 16.60 7.39
N ASP A 101 -4.73 17.38 8.02
CA ASP A 101 -4.08 18.52 7.38
C ASP A 101 -2.66 18.15 6.92
N ALA A 102 -2.37 18.36 5.63
CA ALA A 102 -1.03 18.32 5.07
C ALA A 102 -0.52 19.76 4.87
N ARG A 103 0.05 20.35 5.92
CA ARG A 103 0.74 21.66 5.87
C ARG A 103 -0.12 22.78 5.25
N GLY A 104 -1.38 22.86 5.69
CA GLY A 104 -2.39 23.82 5.21
C GLY A 104 -3.27 23.32 4.06
N ILE A 105 -3.19 22.04 3.71
CA ILE A 105 -4.04 21.40 2.70
C ILE A 105 -4.87 20.30 3.37
N PRO A 106 -6.18 20.49 3.58
CA PRO A 106 -7.03 19.48 4.20
C PRO A 106 -7.38 18.37 3.21
N PHE A 107 -7.41 17.13 3.71
CA PHE A 107 -7.91 15.98 2.97
C PHE A 107 -8.49 14.92 3.90
N LEU A 108 -9.41 14.10 3.37
CA LEU A 108 -9.96 12.96 4.07
C LEU A 108 -9.15 11.70 3.81
N ARG A 109 -8.62 11.09 4.88
CA ARG A 109 -7.88 9.84 4.82
C ARG A 109 -8.81 8.65 5.10
N ILE A 110 -9.14 7.91 4.04
CA ILE A 110 -10.05 6.75 4.10
C ILE A 110 -9.29 5.47 4.48
N LYS A 111 -8.13 5.20 3.88
CA LYS A 111 -7.34 3.98 4.12
C LYS A 111 -5.83 4.27 4.19
N LYS A 112 -5.10 3.36 4.84
CA LYS A 112 -3.63 3.28 4.79
C LYS A 112 -3.21 2.04 3.98
N PRO A 113 -2.16 2.12 3.16
CA PRO A 113 -1.45 3.33 2.72
C PRO A 113 -2.34 4.21 1.82
N GLU A 114 -2.00 5.50 1.73
CA GLU A 114 -2.74 6.48 0.91
C GLU A 114 -2.70 6.11 -0.58
N PRO A 115 -3.77 6.41 -1.35
CA PRO A 115 -3.77 6.15 -2.78
C PRO A 115 -2.72 7.03 -3.49
N PRO A 116 -1.96 6.47 -4.44
CA PRO A 116 -0.85 7.18 -5.08
C PRO A 116 -1.31 8.42 -5.87
N SER A 117 -2.53 8.40 -6.41
CA SER A 117 -3.15 9.56 -7.07
C SER A 117 -3.34 10.76 -6.12
N LEU A 118 -3.87 10.51 -4.92
CA LEU A 118 -4.04 11.55 -3.89
C LEU A 118 -2.69 12.09 -3.42
N SER A 119 -1.74 11.20 -3.13
CA SER A 119 -0.40 11.61 -2.70
C SER A 119 0.31 12.47 -3.77
N ARG A 120 0.16 12.13 -5.06
CA ARG A 120 0.69 12.94 -6.16
C ARG A 120 0.10 14.35 -6.15
N VAL A 121 -1.23 14.47 -6.09
CA VAL A 121 -1.92 15.77 -6.09
C VAL A 121 -1.52 16.60 -4.87
N LEU A 122 -1.45 15.99 -3.69
CA LEU A 122 -1.01 16.66 -2.47
C LEU A 122 0.41 17.22 -2.62
N ARG A 123 1.36 16.41 -3.11
CA ARG A 123 2.73 16.87 -3.38
C ARG A 123 2.76 18.03 -4.37
N SER A 124 2.05 17.92 -5.50
CA SER A 124 2.00 18.99 -6.49
C SER A 124 1.44 20.31 -5.92
N LYS A 125 0.41 20.24 -5.06
CA LYS A 125 -0.13 21.43 -4.39
C LYS A 125 0.83 21.99 -3.35
N LEU A 126 1.51 21.14 -2.57
CA LEU A 126 2.53 21.56 -1.61
C LEU A 126 3.70 22.24 -2.31
N ASP A 127 4.17 21.69 -3.42
CA ASP A 127 5.26 22.27 -4.23
C ASP A 127 4.84 23.62 -4.81
N ALA A 128 3.61 23.74 -5.31
CA ALA A 128 3.08 24.99 -5.82
C ALA A 128 2.98 26.07 -4.72
N ARG A 129 2.54 25.70 -3.51
CA ARG A 129 2.52 26.60 -2.35
C ARG A 129 3.94 27.02 -1.96
N TRP A 130 4.87 26.07 -1.87
CA TRP A 130 6.25 26.35 -1.52
C TRP A 130 6.92 27.33 -2.47
N LYS A 131 6.70 27.18 -3.79
CA LYS A 131 7.18 28.13 -4.79
C LYS A 131 6.67 29.55 -4.58
N LYS A 132 5.43 29.72 -4.09
CA LYS A 132 4.87 31.05 -3.79
C LYS A 132 5.48 31.65 -2.53
N ILE A 133 5.70 30.83 -1.50
CA ILE A 133 6.39 31.27 -0.27
C ILE A 133 7.81 31.74 -0.64
N LEU A 134 8.56 30.94 -1.39
CA LEU A 134 9.89 31.35 -1.86
C LEU A 134 9.86 32.63 -2.71
N ARG A 135 8.82 32.79 -3.55
CA ARG A 135 8.65 34.02 -4.33
C ARG A 135 8.36 35.23 -3.45
N ARG A 136 7.51 35.09 -2.42
CA ARG A 136 7.25 36.14 -1.43
C ARG A 136 8.55 36.53 -0.74
N ASP A 137 9.29 35.56 -0.19
CA ASP A 137 10.54 35.81 0.54
C ASP A 137 11.56 36.53 -0.35
N LYS A 138 11.70 36.09 -1.61
CA LYS A 138 12.54 36.79 -2.58
C LYS A 138 12.08 38.23 -2.85
N LEU A 139 10.78 38.45 -3.03
CA LEU A 139 10.24 39.78 -3.29
C LEU A 139 10.42 40.72 -2.09
N GLU A 140 10.39 40.20 -0.86
CA GLU A 140 10.71 40.98 0.35
C GLU A 140 12.14 41.53 0.29
N ASP A 141 13.12 40.72 -0.14
CA ASP A 141 14.49 41.18 -0.37
C ASP A 141 14.59 42.14 -1.56
N ASP A 142 13.86 41.86 -2.65
CA ASP A 142 13.87 42.67 -3.87
C ASP A 142 13.29 44.08 -3.62
N VAL A 143 12.38 44.26 -2.65
CA VAL A 143 11.87 45.60 -2.25
C VAL A 143 13.02 46.48 -1.76
N TYR A 144 13.93 45.95 -0.95
CA TYR A 144 15.09 46.71 -0.47
C TYR A 144 16.02 47.12 -1.61
N LEU A 145 16.26 46.21 -2.56
CA LEU A 145 17.06 46.51 -3.75
C LEU A 145 16.39 47.58 -4.62
N ALA A 146 15.08 47.45 -4.84
CA ALA A 146 14.29 48.41 -5.61
C ALA A 146 14.33 49.82 -4.99
N GLN A 147 14.38 49.94 -3.66
CA GLN A 147 14.59 51.22 -2.99
C GLN A 147 15.98 51.83 -3.27
N GLN A 148 17.02 51.01 -3.46
CA GLN A 148 18.34 51.52 -3.82
C GLN A 148 18.39 51.93 -5.29
N GLU A 149 17.75 51.18 -6.18
CA GLU A 149 17.63 51.54 -7.59
C GLU A 149 16.86 52.85 -7.77
N ASP A 150 15.76 53.05 -7.05
CA ASP A 150 15.03 54.34 -7.03
C ASP A 150 15.95 55.52 -6.64
N LYS A 151 16.83 55.34 -5.65
CA LYS A 151 17.80 56.37 -5.25
C LYS A 151 18.85 56.60 -6.33
N TRP A 152 19.27 55.54 -7.01
CA TRP A 152 20.23 55.62 -8.09
C TRP A 152 19.64 56.36 -9.31
N ASP A 153 18.42 56.04 -9.72
CA ASP A 153 17.69 56.74 -10.78
C ASP A 153 17.54 58.23 -10.49
N ALA A 154 17.34 58.59 -9.22
CA ALA A 154 17.30 59.99 -8.78
C ALA A 154 18.66 60.72 -8.93
N ILE A 155 19.79 60.00 -8.83
CA ILE A 155 21.13 60.57 -9.05
C ILE A 155 21.43 60.74 -10.54
N VAL A 156 20.99 59.78 -11.37
CA VAL A 156 21.28 59.77 -12.82
C VAL A 156 20.25 60.59 -13.62
N ASP A 157 19.24 61.15 -12.95
CA ASP A 157 18.12 61.91 -13.55
C ASP A 157 17.38 61.10 -14.64
N GLN A 158 17.37 59.77 -14.49
CA GLN A 158 16.70 58.81 -15.38
C GLN A 158 15.30 58.46 -14.87
N ASN A 159 14.59 59.44 -14.32
CA ASN A 159 13.30 59.21 -13.71
C ASN A 159 12.22 59.02 -14.78
N ASN A 160 12.11 57.81 -15.33
CA ASN A 160 11.18 57.42 -16.40
C ASN A 160 9.71 57.29 -15.91
N GLY A 161 9.34 57.97 -14.83
CA GLY A 161 7.96 58.08 -14.32
C GLY A 161 7.45 56.87 -13.51
N GLY A 162 8.26 55.83 -13.33
CA GLY A 162 7.90 54.65 -12.53
C GLY A 162 8.96 54.34 -11.47
N ARG A 163 8.53 54.16 -10.22
CA ARG A 163 9.40 53.72 -9.11
C ARG A 163 9.49 52.20 -9.08
N TRP A 164 10.70 51.66 -9.03
CA TRP A 164 10.96 50.23 -8.91
C TRP A 164 10.31 49.69 -7.64
N GLU A 165 10.43 50.41 -6.52
CA GLU A 165 9.87 50.00 -5.23
C GLU A 165 8.38 49.69 -5.34
N THR A 166 7.60 50.57 -5.96
CA THR A 166 6.15 50.41 -6.10
C THR A 166 5.81 49.14 -6.87
N THR A 167 6.49 48.89 -8.01
CA THR A 167 6.21 47.71 -8.83
C THR A 167 6.50 46.40 -8.11
N VAL A 168 7.59 46.35 -7.33
CA VAL A 168 7.97 45.16 -6.56
C VAL A 168 7.03 44.98 -5.36
N ALA A 169 6.65 46.07 -4.69
CA ALA A 169 5.70 46.05 -3.58
C ALA A 169 4.30 45.57 -4.03
N GLU A 170 3.82 46.00 -5.19
CA GLU A 170 2.57 45.50 -5.79
C GLU A 170 2.64 44.00 -6.09
N CYS A 171 3.76 43.54 -6.65
CA CYS A 171 4.01 42.11 -6.87
C CYS A 171 3.99 41.32 -5.56
N LEU A 172 4.63 41.84 -4.51
CA LEU A 172 4.67 41.22 -3.18
C LEU A 172 3.26 41.10 -2.60
N ASP A 173 2.51 42.19 -2.56
CA ASP A 173 1.13 42.23 -2.05
C ASP A 173 0.22 41.27 -2.83
N TYR A 174 0.33 41.22 -4.16
CA TYR A 174 -0.38 40.24 -4.98
C TYR A 174 -0.05 38.79 -4.58
N THR A 175 1.22 38.46 -4.35
CA THR A 175 1.60 37.11 -3.91
C THR A 175 1.07 36.76 -2.54
N ILE A 176 1.10 37.70 -1.59
CA ILE A 176 0.56 37.52 -0.23
C ILE A 176 -0.96 37.30 -0.29
N LYS A 177 -1.70 38.16 -1.00
CA LYS A 177 -3.15 38.03 -1.20
C LYS A 177 -3.51 36.69 -1.86
N THR A 178 -2.72 36.24 -2.83
CA THR A 178 -2.93 34.94 -3.47
C THR A 178 -2.78 33.78 -2.47
N ILE A 179 -1.76 33.80 -1.61
CA ILE A 179 -1.56 32.78 -0.58
C ILE A 179 -2.73 32.79 0.42
N GLN A 180 -3.14 33.97 0.88
CA GLN A 180 -4.27 34.13 1.83
C GLN A 180 -5.59 33.61 1.23
N HIS A 181 -5.86 33.92 -0.03
CA HIS A 181 -7.05 33.43 -0.74
C HIS A 181 -7.08 31.90 -0.83
N GLU A 182 -5.93 31.28 -1.10
CA GLU A 182 -5.81 29.83 -1.13
C GLU A 182 -6.02 29.20 0.25
N ASP A 183 -5.49 29.82 1.30
CA ASP A 183 -5.71 29.38 2.67
C ASP A 183 -7.18 29.49 3.08
N GLN A 184 -7.87 30.55 2.66
CA GLN A 184 -9.30 30.71 2.92
C GLN A 184 -10.12 29.62 2.22
N LYS A 185 -9.85 29.36 0.94
CA LYS A 185 -10.49 28.25 0.20
C LYS A 185 -10.23 26.89 0.85
N ASN A 186 -9.00 26.68 1.35
CA ASN A 186 -8.67 25.45 2.05
C ASN A 186 -9.44 25.33 3.37
N LYS A 187 -9.61 26.41 4.15
CA LYS A 187 -10.45 26.41 5.35
C LYS A 187 -11.90 26.04 5.05
N GLU A 188 -12.49 26.65 4.03
CA GLU A 188 -13.86 26.34 3.59
C GLU A 188 -14.00 24.88 3.14
N LEU A 189 -13.00 24.36 2.43
CA LEU A 189 -12.96 22.95 2.04
C LEU A 189 -12.86 22.02 3.26
N ALA A 190 -12.07 22.38 4.27
CA ALA A 190 -11.94 21.62 5.50
C ALA A 190 -13.28 21.53 6.26
N GLN A 191 -14.03 22.64 6.32
CA GLN A 191 -15.35 22.68 6.95
C GLN A 191 -16.32 21.72 6.26
N LYS A 192 -16.41 21.78 4.92
CA LYS A 192 -17.24 20.85 4.13
C LYS A 192 -16.83 19.39 4.33
N MET A 193 -15.53 19.11 4.40
CA MET A 193 -15.03 17.77 4.68
C MET A 193 -15.36 17.30 6.11
N TRP A 194 -15.38 18.22 7.08
CA TRP A 194 -15.77 17.92 8.46
C TRP A 194 -17.24 17.54 8.58
N GLU A 195 -18.13 18.26 7.90
CA GLU A 195 -19.56 17.93 7.82
C GLU A 195 -19.79 16.51 7.27
N VAL A 196 -19.02 16.13 6.25
CA VAL A 196 -19.05 14.76 5.71
C VAL A 196 -18.62 13.74 6.76
N VAL A 197 -17.59 14.03 7.55
CA VAL A 197 -17.13 13.12 8.62
C VAL A 197 -18.18 12.95 9.70
N LEU A 198 -18.88 14.03 10.08
CA LEU A 198 -19.99 13.96 11.05
C LEU A 198 -21.12 13.06 10.52
N LYS A 199 -21.57 13.28 9.28
CA LYS A 199 -22.60 12.46 8.64
C LYS A 199 -22.20 10.98 8.52
N GLU A 200 -20.95 10.71 8.13
CA GLU A 200 -20.43 9.33 8.05
C GLU A 200 -20.33 8.68 9.44
N ARG A 201 -20.06 9.46 10.50
CA ARG A 201 -20.00 8.96 11.87
C ARG A 201 -21.38 8.58 12.39
N GLU A 202 -22.38 9.42 12.19
CA GLU A 202 -23.77 9.15 12.58
C GLU A 202 -24.30 7.87 11.90
N LEU A 203 -24.07 7.72 10.60
CA LEU A 203 -24.46 6.50 9.88
C LEU A 203 -23.69 5.27 10.35
N ALA A 204 -22.39 5.41 10.64
CA ALA A 204 -21.58 4.31 11.14
C ALA A 204 -22.01 3.85 12.54
N GLU A 205 -22.57 4.74 13.36
CA GLU A 205 -23.13 4.38 14.68
C GLU A 205 -24.44 3.60 14.52
N LYS A 206 -25.37 4.07 13.66
CA LYS A 206 -26.62 3.36 13.33
C LYS A 206 -26.38 1.96 12.76
N GLU A 207 -25.50 1.83 11.76
CA GLU A 207 -25.16 0.53 11.17
C GLU A 207 -24.55 -0.42 12.21
N LYS A 208 -23.73 0.08 13.15
CA LYS A 208 -23.16 -0.76 14.23
C LYS A 208 -24.22 -1.28 15.18
N GLU A 209 -25.22 -0.47 15.50
CA GLU A 209 -26.34 -0.89 16.35
C GLU A 209 -27.18 -1.96 15.65
N GLU A 210 -27.50 -1.77 14.37
CA GLU A 210 -28.20 -2.77 13.55
C GLU A 210 -27.40 -4.08 13.46
N PHE A 211 -26.09 -4.01 13.19
CA PHE A 211 -25.23 -5.20 13.18
C PHE A 211 -25.17 -5.90 14.54
N ARG A 212 -25.18 -5.15 15.66
CA ARG A 212 -25.24 -5.73 17.01
C ARG A 212 -26.56 -6.46 17.24
N ILE A 213 -27.69 -5.84 16.87
CA ILE A 213 -29.03 -6.43 16.99
C ILE A 213 -29.13 -7.69 16.12
N GLN A 214 -28.70 -7.64 14.86
CA GLN A 214 -28.70 -8.80 13.97
C GLN A 214 -27.84 -9.94 14.50
N ARG A 215 -26.67 -9.63 15.07
CA ARG A 215 -25.79 -10.64 15.66
C ARG A 215 -26.40 -11.27 16.91
N LEU A 216 -27.08 -10.50 17.75
CA LEU A 216 -27.81 -11.02 18.90
C LEU A 216 -28.97 -11.93 18.45
N ALA A 217 -29.77 -11.50 17.47
CA ALA A 217 -30.84 -12.32 16.91
C ALA A 217 -30.32 -13.61 16.25
N GLN A 218 -29.18 -13.56 15.55
CA GLN A 218 -28.51 -14.75 15.03
C GLN A 218 -28.02 -15.67 16.16
N ALA A 219 -27.44 -15.13 17.23
CA ALA A 219 -27.04 -15.93 18.39
C ALA A 219 -28.25 -16.59 19.08
N GLU A 220 -29.36 -15.88 19.21
CA GLU A 220 -30.61 -16.40 19.79
C GLU A 220 -31.23 -17.50 18.91
N SER A 221 -31.27 -17.32 17.58
CA SER A 221 -31.74 -18.37 16.66
C SER A 221 -30.85 -19.61 16.64
N VAL A 222 -29.52 -19.45 16.71
CA VAL A 222 -28.58 -20.60 16.79
C VAL A 222 -28.72 -21.33 18.13
N ASN A 223 -28.90 -20.62 19.24
CA ASN A 223 -29.21 -21.21 20.54
C ASN A 223 -30.57 -21.91 20.55
N GLY A 224 -31.59 -21.34 19.89
CA GLY A 224 -32.89 -22.00 19.71
C GLY A 224 -32.78 -23.30 18.91
N VAL A 225 -31.95 -23.33 17.85
CA VAL A 225 -31.68 -24.56 17.08
C VAL A 225 -30.87 -25.58 17.89
N ALA A 226 -29.95 -25.14 18.75
CA ALA A 226 -29.21 -26.00 19.66
C ALA A 226 -30.13 -26.63 20.73
N ALA A 227 -30.99 -25.84 21.36
CA ALA A 227 -31.97 -26.33 22.34
C ALA A 227 -33.03 -27.28 21.72
N VAL A 228 -33.42 -27.06 20.46
CA VAL A 228 -34.31 -27.98 19.71
C VAL A 228 -33.58 -29.28 19.31
N ARG A 229 -32.25 -29.25 19.12
CA ARG A 229 -31.45 -30.46 18.87
C ARG A 229 -31.19 -31.26 20.14
N GLU A 230 -30.98 -30.60 21.28
CA GLU A 230 -30.83 -31.25 22.59
C GLU A 230 -32.13 -31.93 23.03
N SER A 231 -33.29 -31.26 22.88
CA SER A 231 -34.58 -31.90 23.18
C SER A 231 -34.92 -33.08 22.25
N LYS A 232 -34.49 -33.06 20.98
CA LYS A 232 -34.61 -34.22 20.08
C LYS A 232 -33.67 -35.39 20.43
N HIS A 233 -32.54 -35.12 21.08
CA HIS A 233 -31.63 -36.18 21.54
C HIS A 233 -32.14 -36.83 22.83
N GLU A 234 -32.79 -36.07 23.71
CA GLU A 234 -33.39 -36.57 24.95
C GLU A 234 -34.61 -37.45 24.69
N VAL A 235 -35.46 -37.09 23.70
CA VAL A 235 -36.62 -37.93 23.29
C VAL A 235 -36.19 -39.24 22.62
N LYS A 236 -34.98 -39.32 22.03
CA LYS A 236 -34.44 -40.56 21.46
C LYS A 236 -33.79 -41.50 22.50
N GLY A 237 -33.48 -41.01 23.70
CA GLY A 237 -32.90 -41.80 24.80
C GLY A 237 -33.92 -42.62 25.59
N ILE A 238 -35.22 -42.30 25.49
CA ILE A 238 -36.28 -43.00 26.24
C ILE A 238 -36.87 -44.19 25.43
N ALA A 239 -36.60 -44.28 24.12
CA ALA A 239 -37.21 -45.29 23.24
C ALA A 239 -36.40 -46.60 23.10
N ALA A 240 -35.38 -46.85 23.92
CA ALA A 240 -34.45 -47.98 23.75
C ALA A 240 -34.24 -48.87 25.00
N GLU A 241 -35.17 -48.86 25.96
CA GLU A 241 -35.27 -49.92 26.97
C GLU A 241 -36.71 -50.36 27.14
N GLY A 242 -36.98 -51.65 26.90
CA GLY A 242 -38.26 -52.28 27.26
C GLY A 242 -38.84 -53.22 26.21
N SER A 243 -38.10 -54.26 25.81
CA SER A 243 -38.67 -55.44 25.16
C SER A 243 -38.85 -56.57 26.18
N LYS A 244 -40.10 -56.99 26.43
CA LYS A 244 -40.60 -58.37 26.44
C LYS A 244 -41.89 -58.50 27.26
N GLU A 245 -42.95 -58.83 26.54
CA GLU A 245 -44.21 -59.40 27.01
C GLU A 245 -43.96 -60.80 27.62
N ASP A 246 -44.69 -61.19 28.67
CA ASP A 246 -45.73 -62.23 28.52
C ASP A 246 -46.46 -62.64 29.83
N ILE A 247 -47.81 -62.60 29.71
CA ILE A 247 -48.84 -63.55 30.18
C ILE A 247 -49.31 -63.55 31.66
N ALA A 248 -50.48 -62.88 31.83
CA ALA A 248 -51.76 -63.30 32.43
C ALA A 248 -51.83 -64.21 33.68
N ALA A 249 -52.53 -63.72 34.71
CA ALA A 249 -53.63 -64.44 35.36
C ALA A 249 -54.56 -63.50 36.15
N GLU A 250 -55.84 -63.64 35.83
CA GLU A 250 -57.08 -63.16 36.43
C GLU A 250 -57.21 -63.41 37.95
N LYS A 251 -57.75 -62.42 38.70
CA LYS A 251 -58.86 -62.63 39.67
C LYS A 251 -59.35 -61.34 40.35
N HIS A 252 -60.63 -61.07 40.10
CA HIS A 252 -61.68 -60.53 40.97
C HIS A 252 -61.45 -59.29 41.87
N ASP A 253 -62.13 -58.22 41.48
CA ASP A 253 -63.31 -57.66 42.14
C ASP A 253 -63.27 -57.56 43.68
N LYS A 254 -63.15 -56.32 44.19
CA LYS A 254 -64.20 -55.67 45.02
C LYS A 254 -63.79 -54.26 45.45
N ARG A 255 -64.71 -53.34 45.17
CA ARG A 255 -64.94 -52.03 45.85
C ARG A 255 -65.21 -52.23 47.35
N PRO A 256 -65.14 -51.20 48.21
CA PRO A 256 -65.49 -49.79 47.98
C PRO A 256 -64.39 -48.75 48.21
#